data_AF-A0A1V1NQR2-F1
#
_entry.id   AF-A0A1V1NQR2-F1
#
_cell.length_a   1.000
_cell.length_b   1.000
_cell.length_c   1.000
_cell.angle_alpha   90.00
_cell.angle_beta   90.00
_cell.angle_gamma   90.00
#
_symmetry.space_group_name_H-M   'P 1'
#
loop_
_entity.id
_entity.type
_entity.pdbx_description
1 polymer ?
#
loop_
_entity_poly.entity_id
_entity_poly.type
_entity_poly.pdbx_seq_one_letter_code
_entity_poly.pdbx_strand_id
1 'polypeptide(L)'
;MMCGNDPVIREIHAGGVCHSYDLPDYVRPISLSAPTLPIWPQYEGKELWTLIHSLGLNYNSINTKESLQRLFTMYNRNDDRANHRRIEGIRSYQIDTKRSIYQGYPVNAVLVDLLMATDNFINKGDMLMFCHILSKFFSMYVPMNNICELNVTEYETNKHFMRQVEAGGQSII
;
A
#
# COMPACT_ATOMS: atom_id res chain seq x y z
N MET A 1 0.70 -19.61 -26.65
CA MET A 1 1.73 -18.71 -26.08
C MET A 1 1.08 -17.33 -26.00
N MET A 2 1.02 -16.71 -24.80
CA MET A 2 0.47 -15.35 -24.64
C MET A 2 1.62 -14.35 -24.67
N CYS A 3 1.52 -13.30 -25.50
CA CYS A 3 2.49 -12.21 -25.61
C CYS A 3 1.81 -10.86 -25.31
N GLY A 4 2.60 -9.87 -24.89
CA GLY A 4 2.15 -8.48 -24.69
C GLY A 4 2.63 -7.58 -25.83
N ASN A 5 1.77 -6.64 -26.25
CA ASN A 5 2.09 -5.67 -27.31
C ASN A 5 2.64 -4.38 -26.66
N ASP A 6 3.96 -4.14 -26.72
CA ASP A 6 4.58 -2.99 -26.04
C ASP A 6 4.48 -1.65 -26.83
N PRO A 7 4.94 -1.55 -28.10
CA PRO A 7 5.03 -0.24 -28.74
C PRO A 7 3.67 0.38 -29.07
N VAL A 8 2.65 -0.45 -29.35
CA VAL A 8 1.32 -0.02 -29.78
C VAL A 8 0.52 0.64 -28.65
N ILE A 9 0.79 0.28 -27.38
CA ILE A 9 0.02 0.79 -26.23
C ILE A 9 0.22 2.31 -26.04
N ARG A 10 1.40 2.84 -26.39
CA ARG A 10 1.73 4.28 -26.25
C ARG A 10 0.86 5.18 -27.12
N GLU A 11 0.32 4.66 -28.20
CA GLU A 11 -0.46 5.41 -29.19
C GLU A 11 -1.98 5.38 -28.87
N ILE A 12 -2.39 4.63 -27.85
CA ILE A 12 -3.81 4.45 -27.52
C ILE A 12 -4.24 5.51 -26.49
N HIS A 13 -5.15 6.38 -26.90
CA HIS A 13 -5.79 7.36 -26.03
C HIS A 13 -7.04 6.80 -25.32
N ALA A 14 -7.55 7.54 -24.33
CA ALA A 14 -8.86 7.25 -23.75
C ALA A 14 -9.93 7.24 -24.85
N GLY A 15 -10.83 6.25 -24.82
CA GLY A 15 -11.79 5.99 -25.90
C GLY A 15 -11.22 5.37 -27.18
N GLY A 16 -9.92 5.07 -27.26
CA GLY A 16 -9.30 4.47 -28.45
C GLY A 16 -9.53 2.97 -28.62
N VAL A 17 -9.85 2.26 -27.54
CA VAL A 17 -10.18 0.83 -27.57
C VAL A 17 -11.70 0.66 -27.61
N CYS A 18 -12.22 0.45 -28.82
CA CYS A 18 -13.66 0.29 -29.09
C CYS A 18 -13.93 -0.94 -29.97
N HIS A 19 -13.27 -2.08 -29.69
CA HIS A 19 -13.56 -3.32 -30.41
C HIS A 19 -14.64 -4.12 -29.67
N SER A 20 -15.79 -4.23 -30.32
CA SER A 20 -16.91 -5.08 -29.91
C SER A 20 -16.76 -6.45 -30.57
N TYR A 21 -15.97 -7.34 -29.97
CA TYR A 21 -16.05 -8.77 -30.34
C TYR A 21 -17.05 -9.45 -29.39
N ASP A 22 -18.10 -10.04 -29.96
CA ASP A 22 -19.11 -10.83 -29.24
C ASP A 22 -19.98 -10.07 -28.22
N LEU A 23 -20.18 -8.76 -28.41
CA LEU A 23 -21.11 -7.95 -27.61
C LEU A 23 -22.43 -7.71 -28.38
N PRO A 24 -23.60 -7.75 -27.71
CA PRO A 24 -24.86 -7.35 -28.32
C PRO A 24 -24.85 -5.89 -28.79
N ASP A 25 -25.60 -5.57 -29.85
CA ASP A 25 -25.63 -4.24 -30.51
C ASP A 25 -25.96 -3.05 -29.60
N TYR A 26 -26.60 -3.29 -28.46
CA TYR A 26 -26.95 -2.26 -27.48
C TYR A 26 -25.81 -1.94 -26.49
N VAL A 27 -24.70 -2.67 -26.52
CA VAL A 27 -23.53 -2.45 -25.65
C VAL A 27 -22.43 -1.74 -26.45
N ARG A 28 -21.99 -0.59 -25.96
CA ARG A 28 -20.87 0.16 -26.55
C ARG A 28 -19.72 0.22 -25.55
N PRO A 29 -18.65 -0.57 -25.75
CA PRO A 29 -17.48 -0.48 -24.89
C PRO A 29 -16.78 0.87 -25.12
N ILE A 30 -16.41 1.54 -24.03
CA ILE A 30 -15.61 2.77 -24.04
C ILE A 30 -14.46 2.62 -23.06
N SER A 31 -13.25 3.03 -23.47
CA SER A 31 -12.12 3.09 -22.55
C SER A 31 -12.18 4.37 -21.72
N LEU A 32 -12.30 4.24 -20.40
CA LEU A 32 -12.41 5.37 -19.47
C LEU A 32 -11.08 6.12 -19.27
N SER A 33 -9.95 5.45 -19.50
CA SER A 33 -8.61 6.01 -19.35
C SER A 33 -7.69 5.49 -20.45
N ALA A 34 -6.57 6.19 -20.67
CA ALA A 34 -5.51 5.64 -21.49
C ALA A 34 -4.95 4.38 -20.82
N PRO A 35 -4.60 3.33 -21.57
CA PRO A 35 -3.98 2.15 -20.99
C PRO A 35 -2.64 2.50 -20.34
N THR A 36 -2.32 1.83 -19.24
CA THR A 36 -1.03 2.01 -18.57
C THR A 36 0.10 1.43 -19.41
N LEU A 37 1.24 2.12 -19.44
CA LEU A 37 2.44 1.60 -20.11
C LEU A 37 2.99 0.38 -19.36
N PRO A 38 3.53 -0.61 -20.08
CA PRO A 38 4.17 -1.74 -19.44
C PRO A 38 5.40 -1.27 -18.65
N ILE A 39 5.53 -1.82 -17.45
CA ILE A 39 6.67 -1.55 -16.58
C ILE A 39 7.49 -2.83 -16.53
N TRP A 40 8.66 -2.77 -17.15
CA TRP A 40 9.59 -3.88 -17.14
C TRP A 40 10.25 -3.98 -15.77
N PRO A 41 10.26 -5.18 -15.16
CA PRO A 41 11.02 -5.35 -13.94
C PRO A 41 12.50 -5.13 -14.24
N GLN A 42 13.18 -4.32 -13.42
CA GLN A 42 14.63 -4.23 -13.49
C GLN A 42 15.22 -5.59 -13.08
N TYR A 43 15.89 -6.24 -14.02
CA TYR A 43 16.56 -7.55 -13.80
C TYR A 43 18.01 -7.39 -13.34
N GLU A 44 18.55 -6.18 -13.40
CA GLU A 44 19.95 -5.89 -13.06
C GLU A 44 20.06 -5.37 -11.62
N GLY A 45 20.98 -5.96 -10.84
CA GLY A 45 21.43 -5.38 -9.56
C GLY A 45 20.89 -6.04 -8.28
N LYS A 46 21.08 -5.33 -7.15
CA LYS A 46 20.76 -5.78 -5.79
C LYS A 46 19.26 -5.72 -5.46
N GLU A 47 18.44 -5.14 -6.34
CA GLU A 47 17.02 -4.88 -6.10
C GLU A 47 16.21 -6.17 -6.01
N LEU A 48 16.46 -7.16 -6.87
CA LEU A 48 15.78 -8.45 -6.81
C LEU A 48 16.05 -9.18 -5.49
N TRP A 49 17.30 -9.20 -5.05
CA TRP A 49 17.68 -9.80 -3.78
C TRP A 49 17.11 -9.03 -2.59
N THR A 50 17.10 -7.70 -2.66
CA THR A 50 16.42 -6.87 -1.66
C THR A 50 14.93 -7.18 -1.59
N LEU A 51 14.28 -7.51 -2.71
CA LEU A 51 12.86 -7.84 -2.77
C LEU A 51 12.62 -9.18 -2.09
N ILE A 52 13.43 -10.18 -2.42
CA ILE A 52 13.37 -11.50 -1.78
C ILE A 52 13.59 -11.37 -0.27
N HIS A 53 14.57 -10.58 0.16
CA HIS A 53 14.79 -10.29 1.57
C HIS A 53 13.63 -9.53 2.21
N SER A 54 12.93 -8.67 1.46
CA SER A 54 11.73 -7.97 1.94
C SER A 54 10.56 -8.91 2.25
N LEU A 55 10.49 -10.07 1.60
CA LEU A 55 9.44 -11.08 1.83
C LEU A 55 9.67 -11.90 3.11
N GLY A 56 10.89 -11.92 3.62
CA GLY A 56 11.26 -12.53 4.89
C GLY A 56 11.24 -11.56 6.08
N LEU A 57 10.78 -10.32 5.88
CA LEU A 57 10.75 -9.32 6.95
C LEU A 57 9.80 -9.78 8.06
N ASN A 58 10.32 -9.73 9.29
CA ASN A 58 9.53 -9.89 10.49
C ASN A 58 9.08 -8.51 10.97
N TYR A 59 8.11 -8.44 11.88
CA TYR A 59 7.61 -7.19 12.47
C TYR A 59 8.75 -6.30 13.02
N ASN A 60 9.84 -6.91 13.52
CA ASN A 60 11.03 -6.22 14.00
C ASN A 60 11.81 -5.47 12.91
N SER A 61 11.74 -5.93 11.66
CA SER A 61 12.49 -5.34 10.54
C SER A 61 11.86 -4.05 10.01
N ILE A 62 10.57 -3.83 10.31
CA ILE A 62 9.85 -2.60 9.95
C ILE A 62 9.63 -1.68 11.15
N ASN A 63 10.42 -1.80 12.22
CA ASN A 63 10.20 -1.03 13.45
C ASN A 63 10.57 0.46 13.33
N THR A 64 11.39 0.83 12.34
CA THR A 64 11.79 2.23 12.14
C THR A 64 11.12 2.85 10.93
N LYS A 65 10.87 4.16 11.01
CA LYS A 65 10.31 4.96 9.92
C LYS A 65 11.14 4.82 8.65
N GLU A 66 12.47 4.90 8.77
CA GLU A 66 13.38 4.87 7.63
C GLU A 66 13.31 3.51 6.92
N SER A 67 13.18 2.42 7.67
CA SER A 67 13.04 1.07 7.11
C SER A 67 11.72 0.93 6.37
N LEU A 68 10.63 1.45 6.95
CA LEU A 68 9.30 1.46 6.32
C LEU A 68 9.29 2.29 5.02
N GLN A 69 9.85 3.50 5.06
CA GLN A 69 9.93 4.36 3.86
C GLN A 69 10.78 3.71 2.78
N ARG A 70 11.92 3.11 3.13
CA ARG A 70 12.79 2.42 2.18
C ARG A 70 12.09 1.22 1.53
N LEU A 71 11.30 0.49 2.30
CA LEU A 71 10.45 -0.58 1.79
C LEU A 71 9.42 -0.05 0.79
N PHE A 72 8.69 1.02 1.11
CA PHE A 72 7.69 1.58 0.21
C PHE A 72 8.28 2.20 -1.05
N THR A 73 9.43 2.87 -0.94
CA THR A 73 10.18 3.37 -2.10
C THR A 73 10.58 2.22 -3.02
N MET A 74 10.97 1.09 -2.46
CA MET A 74 11.29 -0.10 -3.25
C MET A 74 10.10 -0.63 -4.05
N TYR A 75 8.88 -0.56 -3.50
CA TYR A 75 7.67 -0.92 -4.24
C TYR A 75 7.26 0.13 -5.30
N ASN A 76 7.79 1.35 -5.24
CA ASN A 76 7.52 2.41 -6.21
C ASN A 76 8.38 2.28 -7.50
N ARG A 77 8.19 1.18 -8.23
CA ARG A 77 9.01 0.82 -9.40
C ARG A 77 8.91 1.79 -10.59
N ASN A 78 7.84 2.57 -10.65
CA ASN A 78 7.58 3.52 -11.75
C ASN A 78 8.15 4.90 -11.47
N ASP A 79 8.82 5.09 -10.33
CA ASP A 79 9.27 6.39 -9.85
C ASP A 79 8.12 7.43 -9.83
N ASP A 80 6.90 6.98 -9.48
CA ASP A 80 5.75 7.87 -9.47
C ASP A 80 5.93 8.93 -8.38
N ARG A 81 5.92 10.20 -8.80
CA ARG A 81 6.08 11.37 -7.93
C ARG A 81 4.94 11.47 -6.91
N ALA A 82 3.73 11.02 -7.24
CA ALA A 82 2.62 11.00 -6.30
C ALA A 82 2.89 10.00 -5.16
N ASN A 83 3.44 8.82 -5.47
CA ASN A 83 3.81 7.84 -4.45
C ASN A 83 4.96 8.32 -3.57
N HIS A 84 5.97 8.99 -4.14
CA HIS A 84 7.03 9.64 -3.36
C HIS A 84 6.46 10.63 -2.35
N ARG A 85 5.55 11.51 -2.77
CA ARG A 85 4.88 12.46 -1.87
C ARG A 85 4.12 11.76 -0.74
N ARG A 86 3.36 10.70 -1.05
CA ARG A 86 2.62 9.92 -0.04
C ARG A 86 3.57 9.29 0.99
N ILE A 87 4.69 8.72 0.55
CA ILE A 87 5.72 8.12 1.43
C ILE A 87 6.38 9.18 2.32
N GLU A 88 6.72 10.34 1.75
CA GLU A 88 7.24 11.50 2.48
C GLU A 88 6.22 12.10 3.46
N GLY A 89 4.92 11.85 3.22
CA GLY A 89 3.81 12.28 4.08
C GLY A 89 3.80 11.59 5.44
N ILE A 90 4.49 10.45 5.57
CA ILE A 90 4.68 9.77 6.86
C ILE A 90 5.71 10.57 7.67
N ARG A 91 5.24 11.36 8.64
CA ARG A 91 6.10 12.22 9.49
C ARG A 91 6.64 11.47 10.68
N SER A 92 5.79 10.70 11.36
CA SER A 92 6.16 9.85 12.49
C SER A 92 5.53 8.48 12.31
N TYR A 93 6.23 7.48 12.83
CA TYR A 93 5.80 6.10 12.88
C TYR A 93 6.34 5.49 14.15
N GLN A 94 5.43 4.94 14.97
CA GLN A 94 5.75 4.25 16.19
C GLN A 94 4.97 2.94 16.22
N ILE A 95 5.65 1.86 16.60
CA ILE A 95 5.01 0.59 16.91
C ILE A 95 5.20 0.31 18.38
N ASP A 96 4.13 -0.09 19.06
CA ASP A 96 4.18 -0.62 20.40
C ASP A 96 3.37 -1.93 20.49
N THR A 97 3.67 -2.75 21.48
CA THR A 97 2.90 -3.96 21.77
C THR A 97 2.33 -3.86 23.18
N LYS A 98 1.01 -3.78 23.28
CA LYS A 98 0.28 -3.79 24.55
C LYS A 98 -0.54 -5.05 24.72
N ARG A 99 -0.82 -5.43 25.96
CA ARG A 99 -1.83 -6.45 26.24
C ARG A 99 -3.20 -5.80 26.26
N SER A 100 -4.13 -6.30 25.45
CA SER A 100 -5.51 -5.81 25.38
C SER A 100 -6.47 -6.93 25.74
N ILE A 101 -7.66 -6.58 26.24
CA ILE A 101 -8.74 -7.54 26.44
C ILE A 101 -9.64 -7.44 25.22
N TYR A 102 -9.73 -8.51 24.45
CA TYR A 102 -10.62 -8.62 23.30
C TYR A 102 -11.65 -9.71 23.58
N GLN A 103 -12.93 -9.33 23.58
CA GLN A 103 -14.06 -10.26 23.83
C GLN A 103 -13.91 -11.09 25.13
N GLY A 104 -13.32 -10.50 26.18
CA GLY A 104 -13.11 -11.17 27.47
C GLY A 104 -11.84 -12.03 27.57
N TYR A 105 -11.05 -12.14 26.50
CA TYR A 105 -9.78 -12.87 26.50
C TYR A 105 -8.59 -11.90 26.43
N PRO A 106 -7.48 -12.16 27.14
CA PRO A 106 -6.27 -11.39 27.01
C PRO A 106 -5.56 -11.72 25.69
N VAL A 107 -5.46 -10.74 24.81
CA VAL A 107 -4.83 -10.83 23.49
C VAL A 107 -3.70 -9.79 23.40
N ASN A 108 -2.61 -10.07 22.68
CA ASN A 108 -1.62 -9.01 22.43
C ASN A 108 -2.11 -8.13 21.28
N ALA A 109 -2.01 -6.83 21.45
CA ALA A 109 -2.33 -5.84 20.45
C ALA A 109 -1.06 -5.10 20.06
N VAL A 110 -0.74 -5.15 18.77
CA VAL A 110 0.29 -4.32 18.14
C VAL A 110 -0.38 -3.00 17.77
N LEU A 111 0.04 -1.93 18.42
CA LEU A 111 -0.36 -0.57 18.12
C LEU A 111 0.59 0.03 17.12
N VAL A 112 0.04 0.63 16.07
CA VAL A 112 0.80 1.39 15.08
C VAL A 112 0.27 2.81 15.09
N ASP A 113 1.07 3.74 15.56
CA ASP A 113 0.73 5.16 15.61
C ASP A 113 1.45 5.90 14.46
N LEU A 114 0.64 6.50 13.58
CA LEU A 114 1.10 7.26 12.43
C LEU A 114 0.78 8.74 12.57
N LEU A 115 1.76 9.57 12.24
CA LEU A 115 1.57 11.02 12.07
C LEU A 115 1.71 11.35 10.59
N MET A 116 0.62 11.80 9.97
CA MET A 116 0.52 11.99 8.53
C MET A 116 0.35 13.45 8.17
N ALA A 117 1.19 13.96 7.26
CA ALA A 117 1.05 15.31 6.72
C ALA A 117 0.01 15.32 5.60
N THR A 118 -1.11 16.01 5.82
CA THR A 118 -2.23 16.09 4.86
C THR A 118 -1.84 16.75 3.54
N ASP A 119 -0.88 17.67 3.56
CA ASP A 119 -0.43 18.46 2.41
C ASP A 119 0.31 17.62 1.36
N ASN A 120 0.76 16.43 1.76
CA ASN A 120 1.44 15.49 0.88
C ASN A 120 0.47 14.60 0.07
N PHE A 121 -0.83 14.66 0.36
CA PHE A 121 -1.87 13.90 -0.31
C PHE A 121 -2.70 14.80 -1.21
N ILE A 122 -3.33 14.21 -2.24
CA ILE A 122 -4.17 14.98 -3.17
C ILE A 122 -5.41 15.54 -2.44
N ASN A 123 -5.99 14.73 -1.55
CA ASN A 123 -7.14 15.09 -0.73
C ASN A 123 -7.22 14.14 0.48
N LYS A 124 -8.18 14.40 1.38
CA LYS A 124 -8.39 13.53 2.56
C LYS A 124 -8.77 12.10 2.21
N GLY A 125 -9.43 11.86 1.07
CA GLY A 125 -9.79 10.51 0.61
C GLY A 125 -8.58 9.69 0.15
N ASP A 126 -7.62 10.32 -0.51
CA ASP A 126 -6.33 9.72 -0.89
C ASP A 126 -5.55 9.29 0.36
N MET A 127 -5.51 10.15 1.39
CA MET A 127 -4.92 9.80 2.69
C MET A 127 -5.68 8.66 3.37
N LEU A 128 -7.02 8.69 3.38
CA LEU A 128 -7.86 7.63 3.95
C LEU A 128 -7.56 6.27 3.32
N MET A 129 -7.55 6.20 1.98
CA MET A 129 -7.28 4.97 1.24
C MET A 129 -5.86 4.47 1.51
N PHE A 130 -4.89 5.38 1.53
CA PHE A 130 -3.50 5.04 1.87
C PHE A 130 -3.42 4.43 3.28
N CYS A 131 -4.08 5.03 4.27
CA CYS A 131 -4.14 4.49 5.64
C CYS A 131 -4.82 3.12 5.71
N HIS A 132 -5.89 2.86 4.95
CA HIS A 132 -6.52 1.54 4.88
C HIS A 132 -5.59 0.47 4.31
N ILE A 133 -4.84 0.81 3.25
CA ILE A 133 -3.83 -0.08 2.68
C ILE A 133 -2.75 -0.35 3.72
N LEU A 134 -2.29 0.67 4.45
CA LEU A 134 -1.31 0.49 5.53
C LEU A 134 -1.84 -0.40 6.65
N SER A 135 -3.10 -0.28 7.04
CA SER A 135 -3.70 -1.12 8.07
C SER A 135 -3.67 -2.61 7.67
N LYS A 136 -4.04 -2.92 6.42
CA LYS A 136 -3.93 -4.28 5.87
C LYS A 136 -2.48 -4.73 5.70
N PHE A 137 -1.59 -3.81 5.33
CA PHE A 137 -0.17 -4.09 5.25
C PHE A 137 0.37 -4.54 6.59
N PHE A 138 0.17 -3.77 7.66
CA PHE A 138 0.66 -4.13 9.00
C PHE A 138 0.03 -5.41 9.52
N SER A 139 -1.26 -5.65 9.26
CA SER A 139 -1.92 -6.87 9.70
C SER A 139 -1.28 -8.14 9.11
N MET A 140 -0.70 -8.08 7.91
CA MET A 140 0.01 -9.21 7.29
C MET A 140 1.31 -9.59 8.03
N TYR A 141 1.94 -8.66 8.75
CA TYR A 141 3.19 -8.89 9.51
C TYR A 141 2.95 -9.07 11.02
N VAL A 142 1.70 -8.98 11.46
CA VAL A 142 1.33 -9.26 12.86
C VAL A 142 0.94 -10.73 12.98
N PRO A 143 1.44 -11.45 14.01
CA PRO A 143 1.07 -12.83 14.27
C PRO A 143 -0.46 -13.04 14.35
N MET A 144 -0.95 -14.18 13.85
CA MET A 144 -2.40 -14.49 13.83
C MET A 144 -3.09 -14.44 15.19
N ASN A 145 -2.34 -14.67 16.28
CA ASN A 145 -2.87 -14.60 17.65
C ASN A 145 -2.92 -13.18 18.23
N ASN A 146 -2.51 -12.18 17.45
CA ASN A 146 -2.45 -10.78 17.86
C ASN A 146 -3.41 -9.93 17.02
N ILE A 147 -3.77 -8.78 17.56
CA ILE A 147 -4.56 -7.76 16.88
C ILE A 147 -3.62 -6.64 16.44
N CYS A 148 -3.83 -6.08 15.24
CA CYS A 148 -3.17 -4.88 14.77
C CYS A 148 -4.13 -3.70 14.86
N GLU A 149 -3.75 -2.65 15.58
CA GLU A 149 -4.53 -1.42 15.70
C GLU A 149 -3.71 -0.26 15.13
N LEU A 150 -4.21 0.32 14.04
CA LEU A 150 -3.63 1.49 13.40
C LEU A 150 -4.35 2.75 13.87
N ASN A 151 -3.62 3.68 14.48
CA ASN A 151 -4.10 5.03 14.78
C ASN A 151 -3.37 6.05 13.90
N VAL A 152 -4.13 6.95 13.30
CA VAL A 152 -3.61 7.97 12.40
C VAL A 152 -3.99 9.34 12.94
N THR A 153 -2.99 10.20 13.07
CA THR A 153 -3.15 11.61 13.49
C THR A 153 -2.66 12.52 12.37
N GLU A 154 -3.39 13.61 12.11
CA GLU A 154 -2.96 14.65 11.17
C GLU A 154 -1.81 15.47 11.78
N TYR A 155 -0.72 15.67 11.05
CA TYR A 155 0.44 16.44 11.50
C TYR A 155 0.09 17.92 11.75
N GLU A 156 -0.66 18.55 10.85
CA GLU A 156 -0.96 19.98 10.91
C GLU A 156 -1.93 20.34 12.04
N THR A 157 -2.95 19.50 12.26
CA THR A 157 -4.03 19.79 13.21
C THR A 157 -3.89 19.06 14.54
N ASN A 158 -2.99 18.08 14.62
CA ASN A 158 -2.90 17.10 15.73
C ASN A 158 -4.24 16.43 16.07
N LYS A 159 -5.18 16.38 15.11
CA LYS A 159 -6.46 15.71 15.29
C LYS A 159 -6.35 14.26 14.89
N HIS A 160 -6.99 13.41 15.69
CA HIS A 160 -7.18 12.02 15.35
C HIS A 160 -8.00 11.91 14.05
N PHE A 161 -7.42 11.26 13.06
CA PHE A 161 -8.01 11.11 11.72
C PHE A 161 -8.77 9.79 11.59
N MET A 162 -8.12 8.68 11.94
CA MET A 162 -8.67 7.33 11.75
C MET A 162 -8.09 6.37 12.78
N ARG A 163 -8.93 5.45 13.23
CA ARG A 163 -8.52 4.24 13.94
C ARG A 163 -9.07 3.01 13.22
N GLN A 164 -8.22 2.02 12.97
CA GLN A 164 -8.61 0.77 12.31
C GLN A 164 -8.01 -0.42 13.05
N VAL A 165 -8.81 -1.47 13.23
CA VAL A 165 -8.40 -2.69 13.94
C VAL A 165 -8.54 -3.88 13.01
N GLU A 166 -7.47 -4.65 12.87
CA GLU A 166 -7.37 -5.80 11.99
C GLU A 166 -6.81 -7.00 12.75
N ALA A 167 -7.21 -8.22 12.39
CA ALA A 167 -6.61 -9.43 12.92
C ALA A 167 -5.25 -9.67 12.25
N GLY A 168 -4.26 -10.17 13.00
CA GLY A 168 -2.98 -10.58 12.45
C GLY A 168 -3.13 -11.71 11.43
N GLY A 169 -2.29 -11.70 10.41
CA GLY A 169 -2.30 -12.66 9.30
C GLY A 169 -1.06 -13.57 9.24
N GLN A 170 -0.03 -13.31 10.05
CA GLN A 170 1.22 -14.08 9.97
C GLN A 170 1.11 -15.40 10.74
N SER A 171 1.37 -16.51 10.06
CA SER A 171 1.42 -17.83 10.68
C SER A 171 2.53 -17.90 11.72
N ILE A 172 2.24 -18.53 12.85
CA ILE A 172 3.20 -18.79 13.93
C ILE A 172 3.80 -20.17 13.64
N ILE A 173 5.04 -20.20 13.15
CA ILE A 173 5.79 -21.45 12.90
C ILE A 173 7.04 -21.44 13.77
#